data_AF-A0A1B6DB66-F1
#
_entry.id   AF-A0A1B6DB66-F1
#
_cell.length_a   1.000
_cell.length_b   1.000
_cell.length_c   1.000
_cell.angle_alpha   90.00
_cell.angle_beta   90.00
_cell.angle_gamma   90.00
#
_symmetry.space_group_name_H-M   'P 1'
#
loop_
_entity.id
_entity.type
_entity.pdbx_description
1 polymer ?
#
loop_
_entity_poly.entity_id
_entity_poly.type
_entity_poly.pdbx_seq_one_letter_code
_entity_poly.pdbx_strand_id
1 'polypeptide(L)'
;FMWGDIFENETGGNGVVGAVYMDRADIGFSGMYLWERQHRFLDYSTPYLYSSVTCMVPKPHMLPGWWLPILPFSKELWTSLIVSIVIAVVMLHVIAKATLRFTRLRSNVQFKSWSDSVIRVIGLTVLQTPPTRLNINAPYRHLFTWYEILFLLLTSCYAGGLSSFLTLPLSYPAVNTIEQLVKSKMLWAADHEAWIYSMLYTSDKNIQTLTERFEVHSQKELTELALGNEYAIGIERLPGGTWFIVLKYQVDIFHIHE
;
A
#
# COMPACT_ATOMS: atom_id res chain seq x y z
N PHE A 1 5.17 6.54 38.88
CA PHE A 1 4.64 5.39 38.14
C PHE A 1 3.37 4.91 38.81
N MET A 2 2.24 4.91 38.08
CA MET A 2 0.93 4.56 38.66
C MET A 2 0.73 3.04 38.76
N TRP A 3 1.11 2.26 37.74
CA TRP A 3 1.08 0.78 37.81
C TRP A 3 2.11 0.22 38.79
N GLY A 4 3.38 0.59 38.59
CA GLY A 4 4.51 0.17 39.40
C GLY A 4 4.95 -1.28 39.16
N ASP A 5 6.04 -1.67 39.81
CA ASP A 5 6.66 -2.98 39.69
C ASP A 5 7.23 -3.45 41.06
N ILE A 6 7.58 -4.73 41.13
CA ILE A 6 8.29 -5.35 42.26
C ILE A 6 9.78 -5.26 41.98
N PHE A 7 10.56 -4.81 42.96
CA PHE A 7 12.01 -4.70 42.80
C PHE A 7 12.65 -6.09 42.66
N GLU A 8 13.70 -6.21 41.84
CA GLU A 8 14.38 -7.50 41.60
C GLU A 8 14.95 -8.15 42.86
N ASN A 9 15.26 -7.33 43.87
CA ASN A 9 15.74 -7.80 45.16
C ASN A 9 14.62 -8.28 46.10
N GLU A 10 13.36 -8.26 45.64
CA GLU A 10 12.15 -8.67 46.36
C GLU A 10 11.96 -7.96 47.71
N THR A 11 12.64 -6.82 47.94
CA THR A 11 12.54 -6.10 49.21
C THR A 11 11.34 -5.16 49.29
N GLY A 12 10.63 -4.97 48.19
CA GLY A 12 9.45 -4.12 48.09
C GLY A 12 9.06 -3.87 46.64
N GLY A 13 8.11 -2.95 46.46
CA GLY A 13 7.68 -2.50 45.14
C GLY A 13 7.12 -1.09 45.18
N ASN A 14 6.74 -0.58 44.01
CA ASN A 14 6.08 0.73 43.88
C ASN A 14 4.73 0.61 43.14
N GLY A 15 3.99 1.72 43.06
CA GLY A 15 2.67 1.78 42.42
C GLY A 15 1.63 0.85 43.05
N VAL A 16 0.60 0.51 42.27
CA VAL A 16 -0.47 -0.42 42.69
C VAL A 16 0.09 -1.81 42.97
N VAL A 17 0.99 -2.31 42.12
CA VAL A 17 1.63 -3.63 42.28
C VAL A 17 2.34 -3.74 43.62
N GLY A 18 3.19 -2.76 43.95
CA GLY A 18 3.94 -2.74 45.21
C GLY A 18 3.07 -2.53 46.43
N ALA A 19 1.98 -1.76 46.32
CA ALA A 19 1.05 -1.55 47.42
C ALA A 19 0.36 -2.86 47.85
N VAL A 20 -0.05 -3.68 46.88
CA VAL A 20 -0.63 -5.00 47.16
C VAL A 20 0.44 -5.98 47.65
N TYR A 21 1.61 -6.01 47.00
CA TYR A 21 2.71 -6.91 47.39
C TYR A 21 3.21 -6.69 48.83
N MET A 22 3.29 -5.44 49.29
CA MET A 22 3.76 -5.09 50.63
C MET A 22 2.64 -5.06 51.69
N ASP A 23 1.47 -5.63 51.39
CA ASP A 23 0.30 -5.68 52.29
C ASP A 23 -0.15 -4.28 52.77
N ARG A 24 0.05 -3.26 51.92
CA ARG A 24 -0.43 -1.88 52.17
C ARG A 24 -1.85 -1.67 51.64
N ALA A 25 -2.33 -2.58 50.79
CA ALA A 25 -3.67 -2.61 50.24
C ALA A 25 -4.07 -4.06 49.95
N ASP A 26 -5.31 -4.45 50.27
CA ASP A 26 -5.79 -5.82 50.02
C ASP A 26 -6.11 -6.08 48.53
N ILE A 27 -6.58 -5.04 47.82
CA ILE A 27 -7.01 -5.13 46.41
C ILE A 27 -6.57 -3.89 45.64
N GLY A 28 -5.97 -4.10 44.46
CA GLY A 28 -5.60 -3.03 43.53
C GLY A 28 -6.49 -3.01 42.28
N PHE A 29 -7.06 -1.85 41.94
CA PHE A 29 -7.80 -1.64 40.69
C PHE A 29 -7.03 -0.68 39.77
N SER A 30 -6.69 -1.12 38.56
CA SER A 30 -6.11 -0.30 37.51
C SER A 30 -6.28 -0.99 36.15
N GLY A 31 -5.80 -0.37 35.07
CA GLY A 31 -5.63 -1.03 33.77
C GLY A 31 -4.48 -2.03 33.80
N MET A 32 -4.55 -3.04 34.67
CA MET A 32 -3.51 -4.05 34.84
C MET A 32 -3.70 -5.16 33.82
N TYR A 33 -2.64 -5.49 33.10
CA TYR A 33 -2.59 -6.67 32.25
C TYR A 33 -2.05 -7.86 33.03
N LEU A 34 -2.39 -9.05 32.54
CA LEU A 34 -1.84 -10.29 33.08
C LEU A 34 -0.39 -10.45 32.59
N TRP A 35 0.55 -9.92 33.35
CA TRP A 35 1.98 -10.08 33.10
C TRP A 35 2.53 -11.24 33.93
N GLU A 36 3.34 -12.09 33.28
CA GLU A 36 3.86 -13.32 33.91
C GLU A 36 4.66 -13.03 35.18
N ARG A 37 5.49 -11.98 35.18
CA ARG A 37 6.37 -11.64 36.31
C ARG A 37 5.55 -11.29 37.56
N GLN A 38 4.60 -10.37 37.43
CA GLN A 38 3.79 -9.91 38.55
C GLN A 38 2.84 -11.01 39.03
N HIS A 39 2.36 -11.88 38.13
CA HIS A 39 1.50 -13.00 38.51
C HIS A 39 2.19 -14.03 39.42
N ARG A 40 3.53 -14.07 39.49
CA ARG A 40 4.26 -14.94 40.44
C ARG A 40 4.14 -14.48 41.89
N PHE A 41 3.84 -13.21 42.11
CA PHE A 41 3.80 -12.59 43.43
C PHE A 41 2.39 -12.13 43.82
N LEU A 42 1.49 -12.00 42.85
CA LEU A 42 0.13 -11.48 43.02
C LEU A 42 -0.89 -12.39 42.33
N ASP A 43 -2.03 -12.59 42.99
CA ASP A 43 -3.18 -13.24 42.39
C ASP A 43 -4.01 -12.24 41.57
N TYR A 44 -4.31 -12.61 40.33
CA TYR A 44 -5.15 -11.84 39.42
C TYR A 44 -6.56 -12.43 39.38
N SER A 45 -7.56 -11.57 39.20
CA SER A 45 -8.92 -12.01 38.87
C SER A 45 -8.99 -12.57 37.45
N THR A 46 -10.09 -13.26 37.14
CA THR A 46 -10.39 -13.67 35.76
C THR A 46 -10.44 -12.44 34.85
N PRO A 47 -9.72 -12.44 33.71
CA PRO A 47 -9.71 -11.30 32.80
C PRO A 47 -11.13 -11.00 32.30
N TYR A 48 -11.57 -9.76 32.48
CA TYR A 48 -12.87 -9.27 32.02
C TYR A 48 -12.79 -8.52 30.68
N LEU A 49 -11.58 -8.12 30.26
CA LEU A 49 -11.31 -7.38 29.02
C LEU A 49 -10.06 -7.92 28.35
N TYR A 50 -10.12 -8.14 27.03
CA TYR A 50 -8.97 -8.49 26.21
C TYR A 50 -8.52 -7.28 25.42
N SER A 51 -7.22 -7.03 25.40
CA SER A 51 -6.62 -5.94 24.64
C SER A 51 -5.47 -6.46 23.79
N SER A 52 -5.11 -5.70 22.77
CA SER A 52 -3.95 -6.02 21.94
C SER A 52 -3.15 -4.76 21.66
N VAL A 53 -1.82 -4.88 21.75
CA VAL A 53 -0.90 -3.84 21.31
C VAL A 53 -0.90 -3.81 19.79
N THR A 54 -1.06 -2.63 19.23
CA THR A 54 -0.96 -2.35 17.80
C THR A 54 -0.27 -1.00 17.60
N CYS A 55 -0.01 -0.63 16.35
CA CYS A 55 0.67 0.60 16.02
C CYS A 55 -0.15 1.40 15.01
N MET A 56 -0.17 2.71 15.18
CA MET A 56 -0.63 3.65 14.17
C MET A 56 0.59 4.11 13.38
N VAL A 57 0.53 3.96 12.06
CA VAL A 57 1.57 4.43 11.14
C VAL A 57 1.15 5.72 10.45
N PRO A 58 2.11 6.54 9.99
CA PRO A 58 1.81 7.73 9.21
C PRO A 58 0.98 7.40 7.96
N LYS A 59 0.11 8.33 7.57
CA LYS A 59 -0.73 8.17 6.38
C LYS A 59 0.16 8.05 5.13
N PRO A 60 -0.10 7.10 4.22
CA PRO A 60 0.67 6.99 3.00
C PRO A 60 0.56 8.26 2.15
N HIS A 61 1.65 8.61 1.47
CA HIS A 61 1.66 9.74 0.55
C HIS A 61 0.78 9.46 -0.67
N MET A 62 0.20 10.53 -1.23
CA MET A 62 -0.52 10.44 -2.49
C MET A 62 0.46 10.18 -3.64
N LEU A 63 0.04 9.39 -4.61
CA LEU A 63 0.79 9.15 -5.83
C LEU A 63 0.85 10.45 -6.65
N PRO A 64 2.00 10.76 -7.27
CA PRO A 64 2.12 11.98 -8.06
C PRO A 64 1.29 11.88 -9.34
N GLY A 65 0.64 12.99 -9.72
CA GLY A 65 -0.32 13.00 -10.83
C GLY A 65 0.27 12.59 -12.19
N TRP A 66 1.57 12.77 -12.41
CA TRP A 66 2.24 12.35 -13.65
C TRP A 66 2.33 10.82 -13.80
N TRP A 67 2.12 10.06 -12.73
CA TRP A 67 2.09 8.59 -12.76
C TRP A 67 0.75 8.05 -13.29
N LEU A 68 -0.34 8.83 -13.13
CA LEU A 68 -1.71 8.41 -13.49
C LEU A 68 -1.85 7.83 -14.91
N PRO A 69 -1.23 8.39 -15.97
CA PRO A 69 -1.34 7.83 -17.32
C PRO A 69 -0.75 6.42 -17.49
N ILE A 70 0.12 5.98 -16.59
CA ILE A 70 0.82 4.68 -16.71
C ILE A 70 0.04 3.57 -15.97
N LEU A 71 -0.75 3.93 -14.96
CA LEU A 71 -1.49 3.00 -14.09
C LEU A 71 -2.60 2.17 -14.75
N PRO A 72 -3.32 2.64 -15.79
CA PRO A 72 -4.46 1.91 -16.35
C PRO A 72 -4.12 0.51 -16.83
N PHE A 73 -2.89 0.30 -17.30
CA PHE A 73 -2.42 -0.97 -17.83
C PHE A 73 -1.31 -1.55 -16.97
N SER A 74 -1.38 -2.87 -16.76
CA SER A 74 -0.30 -3.62 -16.14
C SER A 74 0.93 -3.65 -17.04
N LYS A 75 2.08 -4.04 -16.50
CA LYS A 75 3.34 -4.15 -17.26
C LYS A 75 3.18 -5.10 -18.45
N GLU A 76 2.45 -6.19 -18.25
CA GLU A 76 2.16 -7.21 -19.27
C GLU A 76 1.35 -6.59 -20.43
N LEU A 77 0.33 -5.78 -20.13
CA LEU A 77 -0.48 -5.08 -21.14
C LEU A 77 0.31 -4.01 -21.89
N TRP A 78 1.16 -3.25 -21.21
CA TRP A 78 2.05 -2.30 -21.88
C TRP A 78 3.00 -3.00 -22.84
N THR A 79 3.58 -4.13 -22.43
CA THR A 79 4.45 -4.92 -23.30
C THR A 79 3.69 -5.51 -24.48
N SER A 80 2.48 -6.03 -24.28
CA SER A 80 1.68 -6.59 -25.37
C SER A 80 1.22 -5.52 -26.37
N LEU A 81 0.92 -4.31 -25.90
CA LEU A 81 0.63 -3.16 -26.76
C LEU A 81 1.84 -2.82 -27.64
N ILE A 82 3.03 -2.66 -27.07
CA ILE A 82 4.26 -2.37 -27.83
C ILE A 82 4.53 -3.47 -28.86
N VAL A 83 4.42 -4.73 -28.46
CA VAL A 83 4.60 -5.88 -29.37
C VAL A 83 3.57 -5.85 -30.49
N SER A 84 2.30 -5.57 -30.20
CA SER A 84 1.24 -5.50 -31.21
C SER A 84 1.48 -4.39 -32.24
N ILE A 85 2.02 -3.24 -31.82
CA ILE A 85 2.42 -2.14 -32.70
C ILE A 85 3.54 -2.59 -33.64
N VAL A 86 4.58 -3.23 -33.12
CA VAL A 86 5.71 -3.73 -33.92
C VAL A 86 5.23 -4.77 -34.95
N ILE A 87 4.39 -5.72 -34.53
CA ILE A 87 3.79 -6.72 -35.43
C ILE A 87 2.95 -6.03 -36.51
N ALA A 88 2.13 -5.05 -36.15
CA ALA A 88 1.32 -4.29 -37.10
C ALA A 88 2.20 -3.59 -38.15
N VAL A 89 3.29 -2.93 -37.75
CA VAL A 89 4.24 -2.30 -38.68
C VAL A 89 4.82 -3.31 -39.66
N VAL A 90 5.34 -4.44 -39.15
CA VAL A 90 5.97 -5.48 -39.97
C VAL A 90 4.95 -6.08 -40.96
N MET A 91 3.79 -6.52 -40.46
CA MET A 91 2.76 -7.16 -41.27
C MET A 91 2.24 -6.23 -42.37
N LEU A 92 1.98 -4.97 -42.02
CA LEU A 92 1.43 -3.99 -42.95
C LEU A 92 2.47 -3.62 -44.03
N HIS A 93 3.76 -3.52 -43.65
CA HIS A 93 4.86 -3.33 -44.61
C HIS A 93 5.05 -4.53 -45.56
N VAL A 94 5.03 -5.75 -45.02
CA VAL A 94 5.19 -6.99 -45.81
C VAL A 94 4.03 -7.15 -46.80
N ILE A 95 2.79 -6.95 -46.35
CA ILE A 95 1.61 -7.09 -47.21
C ILE A 95 1.57 -5.98 -48.26
N ALA A 96 1.97 -4.75 -47.94
CA ALA A 96 2.08 -3.67 -48.92
C ALA A 96 3.11 -4.00 -50.03
N LYS A 97 4.27 -4.53 -49.65
CA LYS A 97 5.29 -5.01 -50.61
C LYS A 97 4.82 -6.21 -51.43
N ALA A 98 4.15 -7.18 -50.80
CA ALA A 98 3.57 -8.32 -51.49
C ALA A 98 2.50 -7.86 -52.49
N THR A 99 1.66 -6.90 -52.11
CA THR A 99 0.66 -6.31 -53.00
C THR A 99 1.33 -5.66 -54.22
N LEU A 100 2.39 -4.87 -54.03
CA LEU A 100 3.19 -4.30 -55.12
C LEU A 100 3.78 -5.35 -56.07
N ARG A 101 4.16 -6.52 -55.55
CA ARG A 101 4.79 -7.59 -56.31
C ARG A 101 3.80 -8.46 -57.07
N PHE A 102 2.66 -8.78 -56.45
CA PHE A 102 1.71 -9.79 -56.96
C PHE A 102 0.44 -9.21 -57.59
N THR A 103 0.13 -7.93 -57.38
CA THR A 103 -1.05 -7.29 -58.00
C THR A 103 -0.65 -6.23 -59.03
N ARG A 104 -1.53 -6.01 -60.02
CA ARG A 104 -1.35 -4.97 -61.06
C ARG A 104 -1.54 -3.53 -60.54
N LEU A 105 -1.75 -3.33 -59.23
CA LEU A 105 -2.00 -2.04 -58.57
C LEU A 105 -0.73 -1.17 -58.38
N ARG A 106 0.31 -1.39 -59.21
CA ARG A 106 1.71 -0.99 -58.99
C ARG A 106 1.93 0.52 -58.78
N SER A 107 1.09 1.40 -59.32
CA SER A 107 1.30 2.87 -59.19
C SER A 107 0.67 3.48 -57.93
N ASN A 108 -0.38 2.89 -57.37
CA ASN A 108 -1.22 3.50 -56.31
C ASN A 108 -1.04 2.90 -54.92
N VAL A 109 -0.08 1.99 -54.69
CA VAL A 109 0.10 1.37 -53.37
C VAL A 109 0.69 2.38 -52.37
N GLN A 110 -0.04 2.60 -51.28
CA GLN A 110 0.40 3.34 -50.09
C GLN A 110 1.34 2.43 -49.26
N PHE A 111 2.09 2.95 -48.27
CA PHE A 111 3.03 2.16 -47.45
C PHE A 111 4.31 1.71 -48.19
N LYS A 112 4.85 2.57 -49.08
CA LYS A 112 6.05 2.24 -49.88
C LYS A 112 7.33 2.18 -49.04
N SER A 113 7.47 3.12 -48.09
CA SER A 113 8.62 3.20 -47.18
C SER A 113 8.31 2.53 -45.86
N TRP A 114 9.33 1.98 -45.21
CA TRP A 114 9.26 1.50 -43.82
C TRP A 114 8.77 2.60 -42.86
N SER A 115 9.27 3.83 -43.03
CA SER A 115 8.87 4.98 -42.21
C SER A 115 7.39 5.36 -42.38
N ASP A 116 6.84 5.21 -43.60
CA ASP A 116 5.42 5.46 -43.88
C ASP A 116 4.53 4.41 -43.19
N SER A 117 4.96 3.14 -43.17
CA SER A 117 4.28 2.09 -42.39
C SER A 117 4.29 2.38 -40.89
N VAL A 118 5.44 2.81 -40.33
CA VAL A 118 5.57 3.15 -38.91
C VAL A 118 4.66 4.30 -38.52
N ILE A 119 4.73 5.44 -39.23
CA ILE A 119 3.95 6.64 -38.90
C ILE A 119 2.45 6.34 -38.97
N ARG A 120 2.01 5.55 -39.96
CA ARG A 120 0.60 5.20 -40.11
C ARG A 120 0.10 4.24 -39.03
N VAL A 121 0.91 3.29 -38.59
CA VAL A 121 0.54 2.42 -37.46
C VAL A 121 0.50 3.21 -36.15
N ILE A 122 1.44 4.13 -35.93
CA ILE A 122 1.38 5.05 -34.76
C ILE A 122 0.10 5.89 -34.83
N GLY A 123 -0.21 6.45 -35.99
CA GLY A 123 -1.46 7.18 -36.23
C GLY A 123 -2.70 6.34 -35.92
N LEU A 124 -2.74 5.08 -36.36
CA LEU A 124 -3.80 4.13 -36.03
C LEU A 124 -3.91 3.88 -34.52
N THR A 125 -2.80 3.72 -33.81
CA THR A 125 -2.79 3.50 -32.35
C THR A 125 -3.42 4.68 -31.61
N VAL A 126 -3.22 5.91 -32.08
CA VAL A 126 -3.85 7.11 -31.51
C VAL A 126 -5.18 7.47 -32.19
N LEU A 127 -5.78 6.54 -32.94
CA LEU A 127 -7.06 6.69 -33.63
C LEU A 127 -7.13 7.87 -34.60
N GLN A 128 -6.00 8.25 -35.20
CA GLN A 128 -5.97 9.23 -36.27
C GLN A 128 -6.50 8.63 -37.57
N THR A 129 -7.41 9.36 -38.21
CA THR A 129 -7.90 9.04 -39.55
C THR A 129 -6.74 9.11 -40.56
N PRO A 130 -6.53 8.08 -41.40
CA PRO A 130 -5.51 8.14 -42.43
C PRO A 130 -5.77 9.30 -43.40
N PRO A 131 -4.74 10.08 -43.77
CA PRO A 131 -4.90 11.28 -44.61
C PRO A 131 -5.33 10.96 -46.05
N THR A 132 -5.13 9.71 -46.48
CA THR A 132 -5.44 9.23 -47.82
C THR A 132 -6.40 8.07 -47.76
N ARG A 133 -7.44 8.09 -48.61
CA ARG A 133 -8.35 6.94 -48.75
C ARG A 133 -7.58 5.70 -49.18
N LEU A 134 -7.88 4.57 -48.54
CA LEU A 134 -7.28 3.28 -48.89
C LEU A 134 -7.84 2.81 -50.25
N ASN A 135 -7.02 2.09 -51.01
CA ASN A 135 -7.46 1.50 -52.27
C ASN A 135 -8.51 0.42 -52.02
N ILE A 136 -9.64 0.49 -52.71
CA ILE A 136 -10.80 -0.41 -52.52
C ILE A 136 -10.40 -1.88 -52.73
N ASN A 137 -9.55 -2.14 -53.73
CA ASN A 137 -9.20 -3.49 -54.19
C ASN A 137 -7.92 -4.05 -53.54
N ALA A 138 -7.33 -3.35 -52.57
CA ALA A 138 -6.06 -3.76 -52.01
C ALA A 138 -6.22 -4.64 -50.75
N PRO A 139 -5.52 -5.78 -50.66
CA PRO A 139 -5.71 -6.73 -49.56
C PRO A 139 -5.25 -6.18 -48.20
N TYR A 140 -4.31 -5.23 -48.17
CA TYR A 140 -3.88 -4.56 -46.94
C TYR A 140 -5.00 -3.80 -46.22
N ARG A 141 -6.10 -3.47 -46.91
CA ARG A 141 -7.25 -2.78 -46.33
C ARG A 141 -7.90 -3.59 -45.21
N HIS A 142 -8.09 -4.90 -45.40
CA HIS A 142 -8.72 -5.76 -44.37
C HIS A 142 -7.88 -5.82 -43.10
N LEU A 143 -6.55 -5.96 -43.26
CA LEU A 143 -5.62 -5.93 -42.14
C LEU A 143 -5.65 -4.56 -41.44
N PHE A 144 -5.64 -3.47 -42.21
CA PHE A 144 -5.74 -2.11 -41.67
C PHE A 144 -7.02 -1.93 -40.85
N THR A 145 -8.19 -2.32 -41.38
CA THR A 145 -9.47 -2.23 -40.68
C THR A 145 -9.51 -3.08 -39.42
N TRP A 146 -8.88 -4.27 -39.41
CA TRP A 146 -8.86 -5.10 -38.22
C TRP A 146 -7.95 -4.54 -37.12
N TYR A 147 -6.81 -3.95 -37.49
CA TYR A 147 -5.98 -3.20 -36.55
C TYR A 147 -6.67 -1.94 -36.02
N GLU A 148 -7.44 -1.24 -36.85
CA GLU A 148 -8.24 -0.09 -36.44
C GLU A 148 -9.25 -0.47 -35.34
N ILE A 149 -9.98 -1.58 -35.52
CA ILE A 149 -10.90 -2.09 -34.49
C ILE A 149 -10.14 -2.50 -33.22
N LEU A 150 -9.00 -3.17 -33.35
CA LEU A 150 -8.16 -3.55 -32.21
C LEU A 150 -7.70 -2.33 -31.40
N PHE A 151 -7.14 -1.31 -32.06
CA PHE A 151 -6.66 -0.11 -31.39
C PHE A 151 -7.81 0.75 -30.83
N LEU A 152 -8.98 0.73 -31.45
CA LEU A 152 -10.19 1.36 -30.90
C LEU A 152 -10.60 0.72 -29.57
N LEU A 153 -10.62 -0.62 -29.53
CA LEU A 153 -10.91 -1.37 -28.30
C LEU A 153 -9.87 -1.07 -27.21
N LEU A 154 -8.58 -1.16 -27.55
CA LEU A 154 -7.48 -0.90 -26.60
C LEU A 154 -7.54 0.53 -26.04
N THR A 155 -7.77 1.53 -26.89
CA THR A 155 -7.90 2.93 -26.47
C THR A 155 -9.12 3.14 -25.58
N SER A 156 -10.24 2.48 -25.87
CA SER A 156 -11.46 2.55 -25.05
C SER A 156 -11.24 1.90 -23.68
N CYS A 157 -10.55 0.75 -23.62
CA CYS A 157 -10.17 0.11 -22.36
C CYS A 157 -9.20 1.00 -21.55
N TYR A 158 -8.20 1.60 -22.20
CA TYR A 158 -7.28 2.54 -21.55
C TYR A 158 -8.03 3.76 -20.98
N ALA A 159 -8.91 4.37 -21.76
CA ALA A 159 -9.71 5.52 -21.32
C ALA A 159 -10.63 5.17 -20.15
N GLY A 160 -11.27 4.00 -20.18
CA GLY A 160 -12.08 3.49 -19.07
C GLY A 160 -11.27 3.24 -17.80
N GLY A 161 -10.10 2.59 -17.94
CA GLY A 161 -9.18 2.36 -16.83
C GLY A 161 -8.67 3.67 -16.22
N LEU A 162 -8.22 4.61 -17.07
CA LEU A 162 -7.78 5.92 -16.63
C LEU A 162 -8.89 6.70 -15.91
N SER A 163 -10.12 6.66 -16.44
CA SER A 163 -11.28 7.26 -15.78
C SER A 163 -11.51 6.69 -14.38
N SER A 164 -11.43 5.36 -14.23
CA SER A 164 -11.54 4.71 -12.91
C SER A 164 -10.40 5.07 -11.95
N PHE A 165 -9.20 5.33 -12.45
CA PHE A 165 -8.08 5.78 -11.61
C PHE A 165 -8.20 7.24 -11.18
N LEU A 166 -8.91 8.07 -11.97
CA LEU A 166 -9.15 9.48 -11.64
C LEU A 166 -10.27 9.69 -10.61
N THR A 167 -11.12 8.71 -10.38
CA THR A 167 -12.19 8.81 -9.37
C THR A 167 -11.70 8.51 -7.95
N LEU A 168 -10.55 7.86 -7.78
CA LEU A 168 -10.03 7.46 -6.47
C LEU A 168 -8.72 8.18 -6.12
N PRO A 169 -8.55 8.66 -4.87
CA PRO A 169 -7.28 9.22 -4.42
C PRO A 169 -6.25 8.10 -4.25
N LEU A 170 -5.38 7.94 -5.24
CA LEU A 170 -4.35 6.90 -5.23
C LEU A 170 -3.22 7.28 -4.27
N SER A 171 -2.92 6.37 -3.34
CA SER A 171 -1.84 6.51 -2.36
C SER A 171 -0.88 5.33 -2.48
N TYR A 172 0.35 5.51 -1.98
CA TYR A 172 1.27 4.38 -1.83
C TYR A 172 0.66 3.31 -0.90
N PRO A 173 1.07 2.03 -1.04
CA PRO A 173 0.58 0.97 -0.18
C PRO A 173 0.89 1.30 1.29
N ALA A 174 -0.15 1.29 2.13
CA ALA A 174 -0.02 1.51 3.56
C ALA A 174 0.69 0.32 4.25
N VAL A 175 1.38 0.60 5.35
CA VAL A 175 2.02 -0.42 6.19
C VAL A 175 0.95 -0.98 7.13
N ASN A 176 0.48 -2.20 6.86
CA ASN A 176 -0.62 -2.82 7.61
C ASN A 176 -0.22 -4.15 8.29
N THR A 177 1.00 -4.64 8.04
CA THR A 177 1.48 -5.90 8.64
C THR A 177 2.78 -5.69 9.41
N ILE A 178 3.01 -6.56 10.39
CA ILE A 178 4.25 -6.61 11.18
C ILE A 178 5.47 -6.73 10.24
N GLU A 179 5.40 -7.60 9.23
CA GLU A 179 6.46 -7.78 8.25
C GLU A 179 6.75 -6.49 7.46
N GLN A 180 5.70 -5.77 7.04
CA GLN A 180 5.83 -4.50 6.34
C GLN A 180 6.44 -3.42 7.24
N LEU A 181 6.09 -3.40 8.53
CA LEU A 181 6.65 -2.48 9.51
C LEU A 181 8.13 -2.77 9.80
N VAL A 182 8.51 -4.04 9.92
CA VAL A 182 9.92 -4.44 10.05
C VAL A 182 10.71 -4.05 8.80
N LYS A 183 10.12 -4.23 7.61
CA LYS A 183 10.72 -3.88 6.32
C LYS A 183 10.83 -2.38 6.08
N SER A 184 9.87 -1.58 6.56
CA SER A 184 9.91 -0.12 6.45
C SER A 184 11.04 0.51 7.28
N LYS A 185 11.60 -0.25 8.24
CA LYS A 185 12.64 0.21 9.18
C LYS A 185 12.20 1.41 10.02
N MET A 186 10.90 1.58 10.18
CA MET A 186 10.32 2.62 11.01
C MET A 186 10.57 2.29 12.49
N LEU A 187 10.90 3.32 13.27
CA LEU A 187 10.93 3.22 14.73
C LEU A 187 9.49 3.31 15.24
N TRP A 188 9.22 2.73 16.41
CA TRP A 188 7.91 2.89 17.04
C TRP A 188 8.05 3.24 18.50
N ALA A 189 7.08 4.00 18.99
CA ALA A 189 7.19 4.62 20.30
C ALA A 189 5.88 4.59 21.08
N ALA A 190 6.01 4.54 22.40
CA ALA A 190 4.90 4.70 23.33
C ALA A 190 5.35 5.40 24.61
N ASP A 191 4.42 5.61 25.54
CA ASP A 191 4.62 6.41 26.75
C ASP A 191 5.31 5.64 27.89
N HIS A 192 5.40 4.31 27.77
CA HIS A 192 5.97 3.45 28.79
C HIS A 192 6.61 2.19 28.18
N GLU A 193 7.61 1.62 28.85
CA GLU A 193 8.18 0.30 28.51
C GLU A 193 7.19 -0.87 28.66
N ALA A 194 6.05 -0.66 29.29
CA ALA A 194 5.09 -1.73 29.57
C ALA A 194 4.44 -2.26 28.28
N TRP A 195 4.44 -1.46 27.22
CA TRP A 195 3.95 -1.81 25.89
C TRP A 195 4.70 -3.00 25.26
N ILE A 196 5.95 -3.25 25.66
CA ILE A 196 6.76 -4.36 25.13
C ILE A 196 6.83 -5.57 26.05
N TYR A 197 6.27 -5.53 27.26
CA TYR A 197 6.42 -6.61 28.26
C TYR A 197 5.92 -7.97 27.76
N SER A 198 4.82 -7.98 26.99
CA SER A 198 4.30 -9.22 26.37
C SER A 198 5.14 -9.72 25.19
N MET A 199 6.02 -8.87 24.63
CA MET A 199 6.83 -9.16 23.45
C MET A 199 8.25 -9.64 23.80
N LEU A 200 8.76 -9.30 25.00
CA LEU A 200 10.15 -9.58 25.41
C LEU A 200 10.55 -11.06 25.35
N TYR A 201 9.60 -11.97 25.60
CA TYR A 201 9.86 -13.43 25.66
C TYR A 201 9.40 -14.20 24.42
N THR A 202 9.06 -13.49 23.33
CA THR A 202 8.61 -14.12 22.08
C THR A 202 9.79 -14.69 21.28
N SER A 203 9.57 -15.85 20.62
CA SER A 203 10.54 -16.51 19.73
C SER A 203 10.52 -15.99 18.28
N ASP A 204 9.52 -15.18 17.91
CA ASP A 204 9.40 -14.58 16.58
C ASP A 204 10.44 -13.46 16.38
N LYS A 205 11.30 -13.67 15.38
CA LYS A 205 12.35 -12.73 14.98
C LYS A 205 11.83 -11.35 14.58
N ASN A 206 10.64 -11.28 13.95
CA ASN A 206 10.07 -10.01 13.54
C ASN A 206 9.68 -9.16 14.75
N ILE A 207 9.06 -9.80 15.74
CA ILE A 207 8.65 -9.13 16.99
C ILE A 207 9.88 -8.71 17.79
N GLN A 208 10.90 -9.56 17.91
CA GLN A 208 12.17 -9.19 18.55
C GLN A 208 12.80 -7.95 17.88
N THR A 209 12.82 -7.91 16.55
CA THR A 209 13.34 -6.75 15.79
C THR A 209 12.52 -5.48 16.06
N LEU A 210 11.20 -5.60 16.27
CA LEU A 210 10.37 -4.46 16.65
C LEU A 210 10.63 -4.03 18.09
N THR A 211 10.79 -4.95 19.02
CA THR A 211 11.11 -4.64 20.42
C THR A 211 12.45 -3.92 20.55
N GLU A 212 13.46 -4.29 19.76
CA GLU A 212 14.75 -3.59 19.69
C GLU A 212 14.64 -2.15 19.14
N ARG A 213 13.60 -1.86 18.35
CA ARG A 213 13.34 -0.54 17.72
C ARG A 213 12.33 0.30 18.49
N PHE A 214 11.98 -0.12 19.70
CA PHE A 214 10.99 0.57 20.52
C PHE A 214 11.65 1.69 21.33
N GLU A 215 11.07 2.89 21.29
CA GLU A 215 11.53 4.05 22.04
C GLU A 215 10.43 4.55 23.00
N VAL A 216 10.83 4.90 24.23
CA VAL A 216 9.92 5.46 25.22
C VAL A 216 10.02 6.99 25.17
N HIS A 217 8.89 7.64 24.93
CA HIS A 217 8.82 9.10 24.85
C HIS A 217 7.73 9.65 25.76
N SER A 218 7.87 10.91 26.16
CA SER A 218 6.81 11.57 26.91
C SER A 218 5.57 11.81 26.04
N GLN A 219 4.39 11.95 26.66
CA GLN A 219 3.13 12.18 25.94
C GLN A 219 3.17 13.41 25.00
N LYS A 220 3.92 14.46 25.38
CA LYS A 220 4.09 15.66 24.55
C LYS A 220 4.91 15.35 23.30
N GLU A 221 6.04 14.69 23.47
CA GLU A 221 6.92 14.29 22.36
C GLU A 221 6.23 13.31 21.42
N LEU A 222 5.50 12.32 21.95
CA LEU A 222 4.72 11.39 21.13
C LEU A 222 3.71 12.10 20.23
N THR A 223 3.15 13.22 20.69
CA THR A 223 2.22 14.03 19.89
C THR A 223 2.94 14.71 18.73
N GLU A 224 4.14 15.23 18.96
CA GLU A 224 4.97 15.84 17.91
C GLU A 224 5.46 14.79 16.91
N LEU A 225 5.88 13.61 17.41
CA LEU A 225 6.31 12.48 16.58
C LEU A 225 5.16 11.90 15.75
N ALA A 226 3.94 11.86 16.30
CA ALA A 226 2.75 11.40 15.59
C ALA A 226 2.39 12.28 14.38
N LEU A 227 2.77 13.56 14.41
CA LEU A 227 2.60 14.47 13.27
C LEU A 227 3.71 14.30 12.23
N GLY A 228 4.84 13.70 12.61
CA GLY A 228 5.92 13.32 11.71
C GLY A 228 5.60 12.07 10.89
N ASN A 229 6.42 11.81 9.86
CA ASN A 229 6.29 10.62 9.01
C ASN A 229 7.31 9.51 9.36
N GLU A 230 8.04 9.66 10.47
CA GLU A 230 9.21 8.83 10.78
C GLU A 230 8.94 7.76 11.84
N TYR A 231 7.88 7.93 12.64
CA TYR A 231 7.56 7.08 13.78
C TYR A 231 6.19 6.43 13.64
N ALA A 232 6.10 5.17 14.08
CA ALA A 232 4.82 4.53 14.38
C ALA A 232 4.51 4.71 15.87
N ILE A 233 3.23 4.92 16.21
CA ILE A 233 2.80 5.19 17.58
C ILE A 233 2.07 3.98 18.14
N GLY A 234 2.52 3.49 19.29
CA GLY A 234 1.86 2.42 20.03
C GLY A 234 0.46 2.84 20.45
N ILE A 235 -0.53 2.02 20.07
CA ILE A 235 -1.93 2.20 20.45
C ILE A 235 -2.49 0.85 20.89
N GLU A 236 -3.55 0.90 21.67
CA GLU A 236 -4.18 -0.29 22.21
C GLU A 236 -5.52 -0.53 21.51
N ARG A 237 -5.75 -1.76 21.07
CA ARG A 237 -7.05 -2.19 20.56
C ARG A 237 -7.86 -2.80 21.68
N LEU A 238 -9.03 -2.22 21.95
CA LEU A 238 -10.01 -2.73 22.90
C LEU A 238 -11.06 -3.59 22.18
N PRO A 239 -11.84 -4.41 22.90
CA PRO A 239 -12.97 -5.14 22.34
C PRO A 239 -14.02 -4.18 21.77
N GLY A 240 -14.71 -4.61 20.72
CA GLY A 240 -15.74 -3.80 20.07
C GLY A 240 -15.22 -2.78 19.05
N GLY A 241 -13.93 -2.83 18.68
CA GLY A 241 -13.36 -1.98 17.62
C GLY A 241 -12.94 -0.58 18.08
N THR A 242 -12.94 -0.35 19.40
CA THR A 242 -12.46 0.90 19.99
C THR A 242 -10.94 0.87 20.16
N TRP A 243 -10.32 2.04 20.11
CA TRP A 243 -8.89 2.21 20.27
C TRP A 243 -8.60 3.11 21.46
N PHE A 244 -7.60 2.75 22.25
CA PHE A 244 -7.05 3.61 23.29
C PHE A 244 -5.72 4.18 22.81
N ILE A 245 -5.61 5.50 22.89
CA ILE A 245 -4.48 6.28 22.40
C ILE A 245 -4.05 7.18 23.55
N VAL A 246 -2.75 7.15 23.87
CA VAL A 246 -2.19 7.94 24.98
C VAL A 246 -1.91 9.39 24.57
N LEU A 247 -2.19 9.80 23.34
CA LEU A 247 -1.94 11.17 22.87
C LEU A 247 -2.94 12.17 23.48
N LYS A 248 -2.45 13.36 23.84
CA LYS A 248 -3.28 14.40 24.49
C LYS A 248 -4.14 15.22 23.51
N TYR A 249 -4.29 14.76 22.28
CA TYR A 249 -5.23 15.34 21.34
C TYR A 249 -6.47 14.47 21.26
N GLN A 250 -7.60 15.12 21.51
CA GLN A 250 -8.90 14.80 20.95
C GLN A 250 -8.77 14.88 19.42
N VAL A 251 -8.04 13.94 18.83
CA VAL A 251 -8.12 13.66 17.40
C VAL A 251 -9.52 13.12 17.25
N ASP A 252 -10.38 13.84 16.54
CA ASP A 252 -11.66 13.31 16.09
C ASP A 252 -11.36 11.99 15.38
N ILE A 253 -11.49 10.89 16.12
CA ILE A 253 -11.52 9.55 15.58
C ILE A 253 -12.82 9.58 14.79
N PHE A 254 -12.72 9.91 13.50
CA PHE A 254 -13.81 9.73 12.57
C PHE A 254 -14.22 8.26 12.72
N HIS A 255 -15.35 8.05 13.40
CA HIS A 255 -16.08 6.81 13.34
C HIS A 255 -16.39 6.57 11.87
N ILE A 256 -15.51 5.81 11.21
CA ILE A 256 -15.87 5.15 9.96
C ILE A 256 -16.80 4.03 10.42
N HIS A 257 -18.08 4.38 10.53
CA HIS A 257 -19.14 3.41 10.46
C HIS A 257 -19.07 2.77 9.07
N GLU A 258 -18.58 1.54 9.03
CA GLU A 258 -19.05 0.53 8.07
C GLU A 258 -19.96 -0.44 8.80
#